data_AF-A0A836SCX7-F1
#
_entry.id   AF-A0A836SCX7-F1
#
_cell.length_a   1.000
_cell.length_b   1.000
_cell.length_c   1.000
_cell.angle_alpha   90.00
_cell.angle_beta   90.00
_cell.angle_gamma   90.00
#
_symmetry.space_group_name_H-M   'P 1'
#
loop_
_entity.id
_entity.type
_entity.pdbx_description
1 polymer ?
#
loop_
_entity_poly.entity_id
_entity_poly.type
_entity_poly.pdbx_seq_one_letter_code
_entity_poly.pdbx_strand_id
1 'polypeptide(L)'
;MPDISFLLSTIYRLTEEIRRCIETRDYRGLQEKLDERAGRLEELRKSVSHDLTPDQRRAVERGLREVLRTNFELQDLLKRREGQLKEEQDRLRKGRRGIMSYLKHPGGQGGGK
;
A
#
# COMPACT_ATOMS: atom_id res chain seq x y z
N MET A 1 -25.70 -16.23 5.34
CA MET A 1 -24.40 -15.72 5.83
C MET A 1 -23.45 -15.59 4.66
N PRO A 2 -22.57 -14.57 4.60
CA PRO A 2 -21.53 -14.54 3.58
C PRO A 2 -20.64 -15.77 3.77
N ASP A 3 -20.26 -16.41 2.67
CA ASP A 3 -19.31 -17.52 2.72
C ASP A 3 -17.94 -16.97 3.13
N ILE A 4 -17.46 -17.36 4.31
CA ILE A 4 -16.17 -16.91 4.84
C ILE A 4 -15.04 -17.31 3.90
N SER A 5 -15.15 -18.45 3.22
CA SER A 5 -14.17 -18.91 2.23
C SER A 5 -14.10 -17.95 1.05
N PHE A 6 -15.27 -17.47 0.57
CA PHE A 6 -15.35 -16.47 -0.49
C PHE A 6 -14.76 -15.13 -0.06
N LEU A 7 -15.05 -14.67 1.17
CA LEU A 7 -14.48 -13.44 1.73
C LEU A 7 -12.96 -13.52 1.82
N LEU A 8 -12.42 -14.62 2.35
CA LEU A 8 -10.98 -14.85 2.45
C LEU A 8 -10.33 -14.85 1.07
N SER A 9 -10.88 -15.60 0.12
CA SER A 9 -10.40 -15.63 -1.28
C SER A 9 -10.38 -14.24 -1.93
N THR A 10 -11.44 -13.46 -1.71
CA THR A 10 -11.52 -12.07 -2.22
C THR A 10 -10.44 -11.19 -1.60
N ILE A 11 -10.20 -11.30 -0.30
CA ILE A 11 -9.15 -10.53 0.41
C ILE A 11 -7.75 -10.91 -0.12
N TYR A 12 -7.49 -12.19 -0.42
CA TYR A 12 -6.23 -12.59 -1.03
C TYR A 12 -6.05 -12.00 -2.42
N ARG A 13 -7.08 -12.12 -3.28
CA ARG A 13 -7.04 -11.53 -4.62
C ARG A 13 -6.76 -10.03 -4.57
N LEU A 14 -7.46 -9.30 -3.68
CA LEU A 14 -7.25 -7.86 -3.50
C LEU A 14 -5.83 -7.55 -3.01
N THR A 15 -5.22 -8.41 -2.21
CA THR A 15 -3.84 -8.22 -1.75
C THR A 15 -2.84 -8.30 -2.91
N GLU A 16 -3.02 -9.25 -3.83
CA GLU A 16 -2.19 -9.36 -5.03
C GLU A 16 -2.45 -8.22 -6.03
N GLU A 17 -3.71 -7.79 -6.19
CA GLU A 17 -4.03 -6.60 -7.00
C GLU A 17 -3.37 -5.33 -6.43
N ILE A 18 -3.39 -5.14 -5.11
CA ILE A 18 -2.72 -4.04 -4.43
C ILE A 18 -1.20 -4.08 -4.67
N ARG A 19 -0.58 -5.27 -4.54
CA ARG A 19 0.86 -5.45 -4.82
C ARG A 19 1.18 -5.01 -6.24
N ARG A 20 0.36 -5.42 -7.21
CA ARG A 20 0.51 -5.03 -8.62
C ARG A 20 0.38 -3.52 -8.82
N CYS A 21 -0.62 -2.87 -8.21
CA CYS A 21 -0.77 -1.41 -8.28
C CYS A 21 0.45 -0.67 -7.73
N ILE A 22 1.07 -1.19 -6.66
CA ILE A 22 2.31 -0.64 -6.10
C ILE A 22 3.48 -0.79 -7.08
N GLU A 23 3.61 -1.93 -7.75
CA GLU A 23 4.66 -2.19 -8.74
C GLU A 23 4.53 -1.30 -9.98
N THR A 24 3.30 -1.13 -10.48
CA THR A 24 3.00 -0.32 -11.67
C THR A 24 2.86 1.17 -11.37
N ARG A 25 2.99 1.59 -10.10
CA ARG A 25 2.79 2.97 -9.62
C ARG A 25 1.38 3.51 -9.94
N ASP A 26 0.39 2.63 -10.02
CA ASP A 26 -1.01 3.00 -10.19
C ASP A 26 -1.62 3.36 -8.82
N TYR A 27 -1.38 4.60 -8.37
CA TYR A 27 -1.83 5.07 -7.07
C TYR A 27 -3.35 5.27 -6.98
N ARG A 28 -4.02 5.51 -8.11
CA ARG A 28 -5.48 5.64 -8.13
C ARG A 28 -6.13 4.27 -7.94
N GLY A 29 -5.72 3.28 -8.72
CA GLY A 29 -6.17 1.90 -8.54
C GLY A 29 -5.79 1.35 -7.17
N LEU A 30 -4.60 1.69 -6.65
CA LEU A 30 -4.18 1.31 -5.30
C LEU A 30 -5.18 1.76 -4.23
N GLN A 31 -5.63 3.01 -4.28
CA GLN A 31 -6.59 3.55 -3.30
C GLN A 31 -7.92 2.80 -3.36
N GLU A 32 -8.48 2.64 -4.57
CA GLU A 32 -9.75 1.93 -4.78
C GLU A 32 -9.68 0.49 -4.22
N LYS A 33 -8.56 -0.20 -4.42
CA LYS A 33 -8.37 -1.58 -3.94
C LYS A 33 -8.14 -1.68 -2.44
N LEU A 34 -7.48 -0.69 -1.82
CA LEU A 34 -7.36 -0.62 -0.37
C LEU A 34 -8.72 -0.42 0.29
N ASP A 35 -9.56 0.46 -0.26
CA ASP A 35 -10.90 0.72 0.26
C ASP A 35 -11.80 -0.51 0.10
N GLU A 36 -11.77 -1.17 -1.07
CA GLU A 36 -12.50 -2.43 -1.30
C GLU A 36 -12.08 -3.50 -0.29
N ARG A 37 -10.76 -3.65 -0.06
CA ARG A 37 -10.22 -4.64 0.88
C ARG A 37 -10.60 -4.33 2.33
N ALA A 38 -10.62 -3.05 2.72
CA ALA A 38 -11.07 -2.65 4.05
C ALA A 38 -12.54 -3.03 4.29
N GLY A 39 -13.41 -2.82 3.29
CA GLY A 39 -14.80 -3.27 3.35
C GLY A 39 -14.93 -4.78 3.55
N ARG A 40 -14.16 -5.58 2.80
CA ARG A 40 -14.16 -7.04 2.93
C ARG A 40 -13.63 -7.53 4.27
N LEU A 41 -12.64 -6.85 4.86
CA LEU A 41 -12.15 -7.17 6.20
C LEU A 41 -13.20 -6.91 7.27
N GLU A 42 -13.99 -5.84 7.14
CA GLU A 42 -15.10 -5.56 8.06
C GLU A 42 -16.24 -6.57 7.91
N GLU A 43 -16.56 -6.99 6.67
CA GLU A 43 -17.50 -8.11 6.41
C GLU A 43 -17.00 -9.42 7.03
N LEU A 44 -15.71 -9.72 6.90
CA LEU A 44 -15.08 -10.89 7.52
C LEU A 44 -15.18 -10.82 9.04
N ARG A 45 -14.83 -9.67 9.65
CA ARG A 45 -14.93 -9.47 11.10
C ARG A 45 -16.35 -9.76 11.62
N LYS A 46 -17.38 -9.23 10.94
CA LYS A 46 -18.79 -9.46 11.29
C LYS A 46 -19.20 -10.93 11.09
N SER A 47 -18.69 -11.58 10.05
CA SER A 47 -19.02 -12.98 9.77
C SER A 47 -18.41 -13.94 10.81
N VAL A 48 -17.20 -13.62 11.30
CA VAL A 48 -16.49 -14.42 12.30
C VAL A 48 -17.00 -14.17 13.72
N SER A 49 -17.71 -13.06 13.98
CA SER A 49 -18.31 -12.77 15.29
C SER A 49 -19.62 -13.51 15.56
N HIS A 50 -20.10 -14.34 14.63
CA HIS A 50 -21.24 -15.23 14.82
C HIS A 50 -20.78 -16.63 15.26
N ASP A 51 -21.68 -17.44 15.82
CA ASP A 51 -21.36 -18.82 16.22
C ASP A 51 -20.94 -19.66 15.01
N LEU A 52 -19.68 -20.09 15.02
CA LEU A 52 -19.07 -20.98 14.02
C LEU A 52 -19.02 -22.41 14.56
N THR A 53 -19.26 -23.40 13.69
CA THR A 53 -19.00 -24.80 14.04
C THR A 53 -17.48 -25.03 14.25
N PRO A 54 -17.07 -26.07 14.99
CA PRO A 54 -15.64 -26.35 15.23
C PRO A 54 -14.81 -26.50 13.94
N ASP A 55 -15.36 -27.11 12.89
CA ASP A 55 -14.69 -27.28 11.61
C ASP A 55 -14.54 -25.96 10.85
N GLN A 56 -15.60 -25.13 10.87
CA GLN A 56 -15.54 -23.78 10.31
C GLN A 56 -14.51 -22.93 11.05
N ARG A 57 -14.47 -23.00 12.39
CA ARG A 57 -13.50 -22.27 13.21
C ARG A 57 -12.05 -22.59 12.83
N ARG A 58 -11.71 -23.86 12.58
CA ARG A 58 -10.35 -24.26 12.16
C ARG A 58 -9.98 -23.71 10.78
N ALA A 59 -10.91 -23.75 9.83
CA ALA A 59 -10.68 -23.21 8.48
C ALA A 59 -10.52 -21.68 8.52
N VAL A 60 -11.39 -21.00 9.27
CA VAL A 60 -11.36 -19.56 9.49
C VAL A 60 -10.08 -19.13 10.19
N GLU A 61 -9.61 -19.85 11.21
CA GLU A 61 -8.39 -19.52 11.92
C GLU A 61 -7.16 -19.55 11.00
N ARG A 62 -7.07 -20.56 10.12
CA ARG A 62 -5.99 -20.63 9.12
C ARG A 62 -6.06 -19.45 8.16
N GLY A 63 -7.23 -19.14 7.63
CA GLY A 63 -7.43 -18.00 6.73
C GLY A 63 -7.09 -16.66 7.40
N LEU A 64 -7.51 -16.46 8.64
CA LEU A 64 -7.22 -15.25 9.40
C LEU A 64 -5.71 -15.07 9.66
N ARG A 65 -4.99 -16.14 10.00
CA ARG A 65 -3.53 -16.06 10.18
C ARG A 65 -2.83 -15.59 8.91
N GLU A 66 -3.27 -16.07 7.76
CA GLU A 66 -2.69 -15.69 6.48
C GLU A 66 -3.13 -14.28 6.04
N VAL A 67 -4.37 -13.85 6.32
CA VAL A 67 -4.80 -12.45 6.17
C VAL A 67 -3.96 -11.51 7.05
N LEU A 68 -3.65 -11.89 8.29
CA LEU A 68 -2.77 -11.12 9.17
C LEU A 68 -1.35 -11.05 8.62
N ARG A 69 -0.80 -12.19 8.18
CA ARG A 69 0.53 -12.23 7.56
C ARG A 69 0.61 -11.33 6.33
N THR A 70 -0.36 -11.43 5.43
CA THR A 70 -0.41 -10.62 4.20
C THR A 70 -0.63 -9.13 4.50
N ASN A 71 -1.36 -8.78 5.57
CA ASN A 71 -1.43 -7.40 6.06
C ASN A 71 -0.05 -6.86 6.45
N PHE A 72 0.75 -7.63 7.20
CA PHE A 72 2.09 -7.20 7.60
C PHE A 72 3.00 -7.02 6.38
N GLU A 73 3.00 -7.99 5.46
CA GLU A 73 3.78 -7.91 4.22
C GLU A 73 3.40 -6.67 3.39
N LEU A 74 2.11 -6.39 3.26
CA LEU A 74 1.62 -5.24 2.52
C LEU A 74 1.99 -3.91 3.20
N GLN A 75 1.88 -3.85 4.53
CA GLN A 75 2.25 -2.66 5.29
C GLN A 75 3.75 -2.34 5.14
N ASP A 76 4.61 -3.37 5.17
CA ASP A 76 6.04 -3.20 4.97
C ASP A 76 6.36 -2.74 3.54
N LEU A 77 5.67 -3.27 2.53
CA LEU A 77 5.82 -2.85 1.15
C LEU A 77 5.45 -1.37 0.97
N LEU A 78 4.31 -0.94 1.52
CA LEU A 78 3.85 0.45 1.46
C LEU A 78 4.83 1.39 2.17
N LYS A 79 5.32 1.03 3.36
CA LYS A 79 6.33 1.82 4.10
C LYS A 79 7.61 2.02 3.29
N ARG A 80 8.12 0.95 2.66
CA ARG A 80 9.33 1.04 1.82
C ARG A 80 9.12 1.98 0.63
N ARG A 81 7.95 1.91 -0.01
CA ARG A 81 7.61 2.80 -1.13
C ARG A 81 7.44 4.25 -0.69
N GLU A 82 6.83 4.50 0.45
CA GLU A 82 6.75 5.84 1.04
C GLU A 82 8.14 6.43 1.28
N GLY A 83 9.07 5.63 1.81
CA GLY A 83 10.47 6.03 2.00
C GLY A 83 11.15 6.44 0.69
N GLN A 84 11.01 5.61 -0.35
CA GLN A 84 11.56 5.90 -1.68
C GLN A 84 10.98 7.18 -2.29
N LEU A 85 9.67 7.40 -2.16
CA LEU A 85 9.01 8.61 -2.65
C LEU A 85 9.49 9.86 -1.91
N LYS A 86 9.72 9.78 -0.59
CA LYS A 86 10.30 10.89 0.19
C LYS A 86 11.71 11.23 -0.29
N GLU A 87 12.55 10.22 -0.52
CA GLU A 87 13.90 10.44 -1.04
C GLU A 87 13.90 11.06 -2.44
N GLU A 88 13.04 10.58 -3.35
CA GLU A 88 12.86 11.16 -4.68
C GLU A 88 12.39 12.61 -4.60
N GLN A 89 11.42 12.91 -3.73
CA GLN A 89 10.92 14.27 -3.50
C GLN A 89 12.04 15.21 -3.00
N ASP A 90 12.88 14.75 -2.08
CA ASP A 90 13.98 15.54 -1.57
C ASP A 90 15.07 15.79 -2.61
N ARG A 91 15.36 14.81 -3.46
CA ARG A 91 16.26 14.98 -4.62
C ARG A 91 15.71 16.04 -5.59
N LEU A 92 14.42 15.98 -5.92
CA LEU A 92 13.76 16.95 -6.79
C LEU A 92 13.78 18.36 -6.18
N ARG A 93 13.52 18.50 -4.88
CA ARG A 93 13.60 19.78 -4.16
C ARG A 93 15.01 20.36 -4.18
N LYS A 94 16.05 19.54 -3.97
CA LYS A 94 17.45 19.96 -4.07
C LYS A 94 17.79 20.41 -5.49
N GLY A 95 17.41 19.63 -6.50
CA GLY A 95 17.59 19.98 -7.92
C GLY A 95 16.93 21.31 -8.28
N ARG A 96 15.67 21.51 -7.88
CA ARG A 96 14.95 22.78 -8.08
C ARG A 96 15.67 23.96 -7.43
N ARG A 97 16.19 23.82 -6.22
CA ARG A 97 16.98 24.88 -5.56
C ARG A 97 18.27 25.17 -6.34
N GLY A 98 18.97 24.15 -6.83
CA GLY A 98 20.16 24.31 -7.67
C GLY A 98 19.86 25.09 -8.96
N ILE A 99 18.80 24.71 -9.69
CA ILE A 99 18.36 25.41 -10.90
C ILE A 99 18.00 26.86 -10.60
N MET A 100 17.21 27.11 -9.54
CA MET A 100 16.83 28.47 -9.13
C MET A 100 18.06 29.31 -8.73
N SER A 101 19.08 28.72 -8.10
CA SER A 101 20.33 29.40 -7.79
C SER A 101 21.09 29.80 -9.05
N TYR A 102 21.15 28.90 -10.03
CA TYR A 102 21.82 29.16 -11.32
C TYR A 102 21.10 30.25 -12.13
N LEU A 103 19.76 30.23 -12.15
CA LEU A 103 18.96 31.25 -12.84
C LEU A 103 19.00 32.62 -12.14
N LYS A 104 19.15 32.67 -10.81
CA LYS A 104 19.32 33.92 -10.05
C LYS A 104 20.72 34.52 -10.19
N HIS A 105 21.73 33.68 -10.43
CA HIS A 105 23.10 34.10 -10.69
C HIS A 105 23.60 33.49 -12.01
N PRO A 106 23.06 33.92 -13.18
CA PRO A 106 23.41 33.34 -14.47
C PRO A 106 24.84 33.68 -14.95
N GLY A 107 25.68 34.27 -14.09
CA GLY A 107 26.99 34.83 -14.45
C GLY A 107 28.07 34.72 -13.38
N GLY A 108 28.11 33.64 -12.59
CA GLY A 108 29.20 33.38 -11.62
C GLY A 108 30.58 33.08 -12.25
N GLN A 109 30.79 33.37 -13.53
CA GLN A 109 32.10 33.46 -14.18
C GLN A 109 32.09 34.68 -15.11
N GLY A 110 32.58 35.81 -14.60
CA GLY A 110 32.62 37.05 -15.34
C GLY A 110 33.15 38.22 -14.53
N GLY A 111 34.45 38.21 -14.25
CA GLY A 111 35.23 39.43 -14.03
C GLY A 111 35.47 39.86 -12.58
N GLY A 112 36.76 39.97 -12.23
CA GLY A 112 37.17 40.72 -11.04
C GLY A 112 38.58 40.41 -10.55
N LYS A 113 39.58 40.82 -11.35
CA LYS A 113 41.03 41.01 -11.06
C LYS A 113 41.73 40.08 -10.07
#